data_AF-A0A4Y2M095-F1
#
_entry.id   AF-A0A4Y2M095-F1
#
_cell.length_a   1.000
_cell.length_b   1.000
_cell.length_c   1.000
_cell.angle_alpha   90.00
_cell.angle_beta   90.00
_cell.angle_gamma   90.00
#
_symmetry.space_group_name_H-M   'P 1'
#
loop_
_entity.id
_entity.type
_entity.pdbx_description
1 polymer ?
#
loop_
_entity_poly.entity_id
_entity_poly.type
_entity_poly.pdbx_seq_one_letter_code
_entity_poly.pdbx_strand_id
1 'polypeptide(L)'
;MTILGHMLQNQGKPTWVWEVLHHPPYSPDIAPSDYNLLLSMALGLSEQHFHSYEDAKKWVNSRIASKDLSFCELEFKCCQKDGEK
;
A
#
# COMPACT_ATOMS: atom_id res chain seq x y z
N MET A 1 18.91 -23.80 32.04
CA MET A 1 17.60 -24.45 31.91
C MET A 1 17.03 -24.08 30.55
N THR A 2 17.11 -25.04 29.63
CA THR A 2 16.55 -25.01 28.27
C THR A 2 15.05 -25.27 28.34
N ILE A 3 14.22 -24.46 27.66
CA ILE A 3 13.02 -24.86 26.88
C ILE A 3 12.83 -23.73 25.83
N LEU A 4 13.21 -23.88 24.56
CA LEU A 4 12.59 -24.63 23.44
C LEU A 4 11.23 -24.06 22.97
N GLY A 5 11.11 -23.74 21.68
CA GLY A 5 9.82 -23.48 21.01
C GLY A 5 9.88 -22.43 19.91
N HIS A 6 10.65 -22.65 18.84
CA HIS A 6 10.11 -23.01 17.52
C HIS A 6 9.03 -22.05 16.96
N MET A 7 9.45 -21.10 16.12
CA MET A 7 8.63 -20.61 15.02
C MET A 7 9.35 -20.96 13.71
N LEU A 8 8.95 -22.13 13.19
CA LEU A 8 9.13 -22.71 11.87
C LEU A 8 10.07 -21.97 10.89
N GLN A 9 11.19 -22.64 10.60
CA GLN A 9 11.99 -22.41 9.40
C GLN A 9 11.10 -22.57 8.16
N ASN A 10 10.94 -21.50 7.40
CA ASN A 10 10.39 -21.54 6.04
C ASN A 10 11.44 -22.21 5.12
N GLN A 11 11.50 -23.54 5.12
CA GLN A 11 12.32 -24.30 4.19
C GLN A 11 11.65 -24.34 2.81
N GLY A 12 12.31 -23.79 1.78
CA GLY A 12 12.10 -24.22 0.40
C GLY A 12 11.15 -23.43 -0.50
N LYS A 13 10.84 -22.16 -0.22
CA LYS A 13 10.17 -21.26 -1.18
C LYS A 13 11.20 -20.35 -1.84
N PRO A 14 11.19 -20.10 -3.17
CA PRO A 14 12.01 -19.04 -3.75
C PRO A 14 11.60 -17.74 -3.06
N THR A 15 12.44 -17.31 -2.13
CA THR A 15 12.23 -16.10 -1.36
C THR A 15 12.49 -14.96 -2.30
N TRP A 16 11.43 -14.31 -2.75
CA TRP A 16 11.55 -13.00 -3.36
C TRP A 16 12.40 -12.12 -2.43
N VAL A 17 13.56 -11.66 -2.92
CA VAL A 17 14.46 -10.80 -2.14
C VAL A 17 13.94 -9.38 -2.25
N TRP A 18 12.95 -9.07 -1.43
CA TRP A 18 12.46 -7.70 -1.25
C TRP A 18 13.13 -7.09 -0.01
N GLU A 19 13.62 -5.88 -0.14
CA GLU A 19 14.02 -5.08 1.01
C GLU A 19 12.77 -4.53 1.70
N VAL A 20 12.68 -4.72 3.02
CA VAL A 20 11.57 -4.19 3.82
C VAL A 20 11.99 -2.82 4.35
N LEU A 21 11.32 -1.77 3.87
CA LEU A 21 11.54 -0.42 4.38
C LEU A 21 11.03 -0.29 5.82
N HIS A 22 11.81 0.38 6.67
CA HIS A 22 11.39 0.68 8.04
C HIS A 22 10.21 1.66 8.02
N HIS A 23 9.07 1.25 8.58
CA HIS A 23 7.88 2.09 8.75
C HIS A 23 7.63 2.32 10.24
N PRO A 24 7.49 3.58 10.71
CA PRO A 24 7.17 3.84 12.10
C PRO A 24 5.73 3.41 12.44
N PRO A 25 5.43 3.08 13.70
CA PRO A 25 4.07 2.73 14.11
C PRO A 25 3.10 3.91 13.90
N TYR A 26 1.94 3.66 13.30
CA TYR A 26 0.84 4.62 13.15
C TYR A 26 1.15 5.92 12.37
N SER A 27 1.94 5.83 11.29
CA SER A 27 2.21 6.98 10.40
C SER A 27 1.56 6.83 9.02
N PRO A 28 0.24 7.04 8.89
CA PRO A 28 -0.46 7.02 7.60
C PRO A 28 0.04 8.13 6.64
N ASP A 29 0.66 9.18 7.17
CA ASP A 29 1.33 10.27 6.46
C ASP A 29 2.65 9.86 5.77
N ILE A 30 3.21 8.69 6.13
CA ILE A 30 4.46 8.15 5.55
C ILE A 30 4.18 7.10 4.48
N ALA A 31 3.00 6.45 4.52
CA ALA A 31 2.57 5.53 3.50
C ALA A 31 1.97 6.30 2.31
N PRO A 32 2.64 6.33 1.15
CA PRO A 32 2.16 7.13 0.02
C PRO A 32 0.76 6.72 -0.45
N SER A 33 0.48 5.41 -0.39
CA SER A 33 -0.79 4.81 -0.75
C SER A 33 -1.97 5.40 0.03
N ASP A 34 -1.76 5.70 1.31
CA ASP A 34 -2.80 6.13 2.22
C ASP A 34 -3.15 7.60 1.98
N TYR A 35 -2.18 8.41 1.57
CA TYR A 35 -2.38 9.84 1.35
C TYR A 35 -2.98 10.19 -0.02
N ASN A 36 -2.54 9.57 -1.13
CA ASN A 36 -3.06 9.96 -2.45
C ASN A 36 -4.04 8.95 -3.03
N LEU A 37 -3.69 7.65 -3.04
CA LEU A 37 -4.51 6.64 -3.70
C LEU A 37 -5.80 6.35 -2.93
N LEU A 38 -5.70 6.00 -1.65
CA LEU A 38 -6.87 5.71 -0.82
C LEU A 38 -7.77 6.95 -0.65
N LEU A 39 -7.18 8.14 -0.50
CA LEU A 39 -7.94 9.40 -0.43
C LEU A 39 -8.68 9.71 -1.73
N SER A 40 -8.02 9.60 -2.89
CA SER A 40 -8.65 9.85 -4.20
C SER A 40 -9.77 8.85 -4.51
N MET A 41 -9.64 7.62 -4.00
CA MET A 41 -10.70 6.60 -4.07
C MET A 41 -11.84 6.92 -3.11
N ALA A 42 -11.56 7.25 -1.84
CA ALA A 42 -12.59 7.59 -0.86
C ALA A 42 -13.47 8.76 -1.32
N LEU A 43 -12.87 9.80 -1.90
CA LEU A 43 -13.60 10.92 -2.49
C LEU A 43 -14.51 10.46 -3.63
N GLY A 44 -13.99 9.67 -4.58
CA GLY A 44 -14.78 9.18 -5.71
C GLY A 44 -15.86 8.16 -5.33
N LEU A 45 -15.65 7.42 -4.24
CA LEU A 45 -16.63 6.46 -3.71
C LEU A 45 -17.81 7.15 -3.03
N SER A 46 -17.62 8.34 -2.46
CA SER A 46 -18.70 9.09 -1.80
C SER A 46 -19.84 9.47 -2.74
N GLU A 47 -19.57 9.55 -4.04
CA GLU A 47 -20.52 9.92 -5.09
C GLU A 47 -21.13 8.69 -5.81
N GLN A 48 -20.65 7.48 -5.51
CA GLN A 48 -20.97 6.28 -6.29
C GLN A 48 -21.81 5.27 -5.49
N HIS A 49 -22.94 4.86 -6.06
CA HIS A 49 -23.72 3.73 -5.55
C HIS A 49 -23.47 2.50 -6.45
N PHE A 50 -23.12 1.37 -5.84
CA PHE A 50 -22.91 0.11 -6.54
C PHE A 50 -24.09 -0.83 -6.32
N HIS A 51 -24.55 -1.46 -7.39
CA HIS A 51 -25.64 -2.44 -7.33
C HIS A 51 -25.13 -3.89 -7.23
N SER A 52 -23.84 -4.10 -7.52
CA SER A 52 -23.18 -5.40 -7.45
C SER A 52 -21.69 -5.28 -7.13
N TYR A 53 -21.11 -6.41 -6.71
CA TYR A 53 -19.67 -6.54 -6.54
C TYR A 53 -18.90 -6.29 -7.84
N GLU A 54 -19.42 -6.77 -8.99
CA GLU A 54 -18.76 -6.58 -10.28
C GLU A 54 -18.72 -5.11 -10.70
N ASP A 55 -19.76 -4.33 -10.36
CA ASP A 55 -19.78 -2.89 -10.61
C ASP A 55 -18.70 -2.16 -9.79
N ALA A 56 -18.58 -2.52 -8.50
CA ALA A 56 -17.55 -1.96 -7.63
C ALA A 56 -16.14 -2.33 -8.12
N LYS A 57 -15.93 -3.61 -8.47
CA LYS A 57 -14.66 -4.11 -9.00
C LYS A 57 -14.27 -3.42 -10.30
N LYS A 58 -15.23 -3.23 -11.22
CA LYS A 58 -15.01 -2.51 -12.49
C LYS A 58 -14.64 -1.05 -12.25
N TRP A 59 -15.32 -0.38 -11.32
CA TRP A 59 -15.02 1.00 -10.95
C TRP A 59 -13.60 1.14 -10.39
N VAL A 60 -13.21 0.27 -9.44
CA VAL A 60 -11.85 0.29 -8.86
C VAL A 60 -10.78 0.07 -9.94
N ASN A 61 -10.98 -0.93 -10.80
CA ASN A 61 -10.05 -1.22 -11.90
C ASN A 61 -9.94 -0.03 -12.87
N SER A 62 -11.06 0.59 -13.23
CA SER A 62 -11.06 1.79 -14.08
C SER A 62 -10.36 2.96 -13.41
N ARG A 63 -10.54 3.13 -12.09
CA ARG A 63 -9.94 4.22 -11.34
C ARG A 63 -8.42 4.10 -11.30
N ILE A 64 -7.91 2.90 -11.02
CA ILE A 64 -6.47 2.60 -11.04
C ILE A 64 -5.90 2.75 -12.46
N ALA A 65 -6.57 2.19 -13.47
CA ALA A 65 -6.11 2.27 -14.86
C ALA A 65 -6.14 3.69 -15.45
N SER A 66 -6.96 4.59 -14.89
CA SER A 66 -7.02 5.99 -15.32
C SER A 66 -5.89 6.87 -14.75
N LYS A 67 -5.12 6.38 -13.78
CA LYS A 67 -3.99 7.13 -13.21
C LYS A 67 -2.77 7.02 -14.10
N ASP A 68 -2.13 8.15 -14.33
CA ASP A 68 -0.91 8.25 -15.10
C ASP A 68 0.33 8.06 -14.21
N LEU A 69 1.51 7.93 -14.83
CA LEU A 69 2.76 7.70 -14.11
C LEU A 69 3.12 8.83 -13.13
N SER A 70 2.70 10.08 -13.40
CA SER A 70 2.98 11.19 -12.49
C SER A 70 2.22 11.07 -11.16
N PHE A 71 1.08 10.38 -11.16
CA PHE A 71 0.37 10.02 -9.93
C PHE A 71 1.22 9.09 -9.06
N CYS A 72 1.91 8.13 -9.67
CA CYS A 72 2.81 7.20 -8.97
C CYS A 72 4.14 7.84 -8.56
N GLU A 73 4.62 8.85 -9.30
CA GLU A 73 5.86 9.57 -8.94
C GLU A 73 5.71 10.45 -7.69
N LEU A 74 4.51 11.00 -7.46
CA LEU A 74 4.19 11.71 -6.22
C LEU A 74 4.25 10.79 -4.99
N GLU A 75 4.03 9.48 -5.17
CA GLU A 75 4.05 8.51 -4.09
C GLU A 75 5.47 8.34 -3.52
N PHE A 76 6.49 8.22 -4.37
CA PHE A 76 7.86 7.97 -3.92
C PHE A 76 8.51 9.20 -3.26
N LYS A 77 8.03 10.40 -3.59
CA LYS A 77 8.62 11.68 -3.15
C LYS A 77 8.26 12.05 -1.69
N CYS A 78 7.13 11.56 -1.16
CA CYS A 78 6.74 11.85 0.23
C CYS A 78 7.61 11.11 1.27
N CYS A 79 8.24 9.99 0.90
CA CYS A 79 9.04 9.17 1.81
C CYS A 79 10.43 9.74 2.15
N GLN A 80 10.87 10.84 1.54
CA GLN A 80 12.27 11.30 1.61
C GLN A 80 12.47 12.59 2.43
N LYS A 81 11.57 12.94 3.35
CA LYS A 81 11.61 14.25 4.02
C LYS A 81 12.41 14.33 5.31
N ASP A 82 12.99 13.25 5.81
CA ASP A 82 13.54 13.27 7.17
C ASP A 82 14.73 12.33 7.31
N GLY A 83 15.88 12.81 6.84
CA GLY A 83 17.16 12.12 7.00
C GLY A 83 18.38 13.00 6.70
N GLU A 84 18.30 14.31 6.90
CA GLU A 84 19.49 15.17 6.95
C GLU A 84 19.80 15.51 8.40
N LYS A 85 20.64 14.68 9.03
CA LYS A 85 21.58 15.03 10.10
C LYS A 85 22.54 13.88 10.36
#